data_AF-A0A957V5I0-F1
#
_entry.id   AF-A0A957V5I0-F1
#
_cell.length_a   1.000
_cell.length_b   1.000
_cell.length_c   1.000
_cell.angle_alpha   90.00
_cell.angle_beta   90.00
_cell.angle_gamma   90.00
#
_symmetry.space_group_name_H-M   'P 1'
#
loop_
_entity.id
_entity.type
_entity.pdbx_description
1 polymer ?
#
loop_
_entity_poly.entity_id
_entity_poly.type
_entity_poly.pdbx_seq_one_letter_code
_entity_poly.pdbx_strand_id
1 'polypeptide(L)'
;GAAFALLVALMVLAGHTQTVFINLFSLGVWVVWPLLAALAGWLWTLVRRRDRGRVRGAWSLTWPALAVYAGGVIAGALLAAPQLLPTLELSALGLRSGGLGYGEASSFSLKPLQLAWTLLPTYGLADLSAVFDTPGYTEFVAYVGVVGLALGAIGAWRGRGPARAFGLLFAGMGLFLALGRWNPVYFLLYQVVPGFDLFRAPARWMMLYTVGVAVLAGVGLAWLLQRLGQARSQSRMASAAAAILIAATAAELLLAARALPHTRPTAPQAVYDVRTAPAHLLTDPARAAFGPAAAGRF
;
A
#
# COMPACT_ATOMS: atom_id res chain seq x y z
N GLY A 1 -18.82 0.40 13.37
CA GLY A 1 -18.27 1.14 14.52
C GLY A 1 -17.22 0.31 15.24
N ALA A 2 -17.64 -0.57 16.15
CA ALA A 2 -16.74 -1.31 17.05
C ALA A 2 -15.63 -2.12 16.35
N ALA A 3 -15.95 -2.89 15.31
CA ALA A 3 -14.94 -3.66 14.56
C ALA A 3 -13.87 -2.76 13.92
N PHE A 4 -14.28 -1.61 13.37
CA PHE A 4 -13.33 -0.64 12.80
C PHE A 4 -12.45 -0.03 13.90
N ALA A 5 -13.03 0.31 15.06
CA ALA A 5 -12.25 0.80 16.21
C ALA A 5 -11.19 -0.21 16.68
N LEU A 6 -11.55 -1.50 16.74
CA LEU A 6 -10.61 -2.56 17.08
C LEU A 6 -9.46 -2.65 16.06
N LEU A 7 -9.76 -2.59 14.76
CA LEU A 7 -8.74 -2.57 13.71
C LEU A 7 -7.82 -1.34 13.84
N VAL A 8 -8.37 -0.17 14.13
CA VAL A 8 -7.58 1.05 14.39
C VAL A 8 -6.67 0.87 15.61
N ALA A 9 -7.19 0.34 16.71
CA ALA A 9 -6.40 0.07 17.91
C ALA A 9 -5.25 -0.91 17.61
N LEU A 10 -5.53 -2.02 16.92
CA LEU A 10 -4.52 -3.00 16.53
C LEU A 10 -3.45 -2.40 15.61
N MET A 11 -3.83 -1.57 14.65
CA MET A 11 -2.88 -0.87 13.77
C MET A 11 -1.97 0.08 14.57
N VAL A 12 -2.51 0.81 15.55
CA VAL A 12 -1.72 1.68 16.43
C VAL A 12 -0.78 0.88 17.33
N LEU A 13 -1.29 -0.19 17.96
CA LEU A 13 -0.52 -1.05 18.86
C LEU A 13 0.60 -1.82 18.15
N ALA A 14 0.47 -2.06 16.84
CA ALA A 14 1.55 -2.63 16.03
C ALA A 14 2.78 -1.70 15.88
N GLY A 15 2.69 -0.43 16.29
CA GLY A 15 3.82 0.48 16.45
C GLY A 15 4.29 1.21 15.18
N HIS A 16 3.73 0.93 14.01
CA HIS A 16 4.14 1.57 12.75
C HIS A 16 3.28 2.79 12.40
N THR A 17 3.49 3.90 13.11
CA THR A 17 2.66 5.13 13.07
C THR A 17 2.45 5.69 11.66
N GLN A 18 3.47 5.65 10.79
CA GLN A 18 3.33 6.10 9.41
C GLN A 18 2.33 5.26 8.60
N THR A 19 2.35 3.93 8.77
CA THR A 19 1.39 3.03 8.10
C THR A 19 -0.03 3.29 8.60
N VAL A 20 -0.20 3.57 9.89
CA VAL A 20 -1.49 3.99 10.46
C VAL A 20 -1.99 5.26 9.77
N PHE A 21 -1.13 6.28 9.65
CA PHE A 21 -1.47 7.53 8.99
C PHE A 21 -1.88 7.32 7.53
N ILE A 22 -1.07 6.59 6.75
CA ILE A 22 -1.36 6.28 5.34
C ILE A 22 -2.71 5.58 5.21
N ASN A 23 -2.97 4.55 6.03
CA ASN A 23 -4.23 3.82 5.99
C ASN A 23 -5.43 4.70 6.36
N LEU A 24 -5.35 5.43 7.47
CA LEU A 24 -6.45 6.27 7.95
C LEU A 24 -6.73 7.42 7.00
N PHE A 25 -5.71 8.11 6.49
CA PHE A 25 -5.87 9.16 5.50
C PHE A 25 -6.57 8.64 4.24
N SER A 26 -6.11 7.50 3.72
CA SER A 26 -6.65 6.89 2.50
C SER A 26 -8.09 6.41 2.66
N LEU A 27 -8.41 5.82 3.81
CA LEU A 27 -9.79 5.45 4.15
C LEU A 27 -10.68 6.69 4.32
N GLY A 28 -10.15 7.77 4.89
CA GLY A 28 -10.84 9.06 4.96
C GLY A 28 -11.19 9.58 3.57
N VAL A 29 -10.22 9.58 2.65
CA VAL A 29 -10.43 9.94 1.23
C VAL A 29 -11.49 9.05 0.58
N TRP A 30 -11.46 7.73 0.83
CA TRP A 30 -12.47 6.80 0.32
C TRP A 30 -13.88 7.08 0.87
N VAL A 31 -13.99 7.39 2.16
CA VAL A 31 -15.28 7.72 2.80
C VAL A 31 -15.90 8.96 2.18
N VAL A 32 -15.11 9.99 1.89
CA VAL A 32 -15.60 11.22 1.25
C VAL A 32 -15.65 11.15 -0.28
N TRP A 33 -15.10 10.08 -0.88
CA TRP A 33 -15.03 9.92 -2.33
C TRP A 33 -16.37 10.07 -3.05
N PRO A 34 -17.51 9.52 -2.57
CA PRO A 34 -18.80 9.72 -3.23
C PRO A 34 -19.18 11.20 -3.34
N LEU A 35 -18.87 12.00 -2.32
CA LEU A 35 -19.08 13.44 -2.31
C LEU A 35 -18.14 14.13 -3.29
N LEU A 36 -16.84 13.80 -3.28
CA LEU A 36 -15.85 14.35 -4.22
C LEU A 36 -16.23 14.03 -5.67
N ALA A 37 -16.64 12.81 -5.96
CA ALA A 37 -17.08 12.38 -7.28
C ALA A 37 -18.39 13.08 -7.72
N ALA A 38 -19.34 13.27 -6.80
CA ALA A 38 -20.57 14.01 -7.07
C ALA A 38 -20.29 15.50 -7.32
N LEU A 39 -19.38 16.12 -6.57
CA LEU A 39 -18.95 17.51 -6.76
C LEU A 39 -18.19 17.70 -8.06
N ALA A 40 -17.24 16.84 -8.39
CA ALA A 40 -16.52 16.88 -9.66
C ALA A 40 -17.48 16.70 -10.85
N GLY A 41 -18.43 15.76 -10.73
CA GLY A 41 -19.49 15.57 -11.71
C GLY A 41 -20.41 16.80 -11.83
N TRP A 42 -20.73 17.46 -10.71
CA TRP A 42 -21.54 18.69 -10.71
C TRP A 42 -20.81 19.87 -11.34
N LEU A 43 -19.51 20.07 -11.06
CA LEU A 43 -18.69 21.08 -11.72
C LEU A 43 -18.65 20.84 -13.23
N TRP A 44 -18.54 19.58 -13.66
CA TRP A 44 -18.64 19.20 -15.07
C TRP A 44 -20.03 19.45 -15.67
N THR A 45 -21.12 19.31 -14.90
CA THR A 45 -22.48 19.59 -15.38
C THR A 45 -22.90 21.06 -15.23
N LEU A 46 -22.18 21.91 -14.50
CA LEU A 46 -22.35 23.36 -14.61
C LEU A 46 -22.03 23.86 -16.02
N VAL A 47 -21.12 23.18 -16.73
CA VAL A 47 -20.85 23.38 -18.16
C VAL A 47 -21.96 22.80 -19.06
N ARG A 48 -22.73 21.81 -18.58
CA ARG A 48 -23.83 21.16 -19.31
C ARG A 48 -25.05 20.97 -18.41
N ARG A 49 -25.92 21.99 -18.35
CA ARG A 49 -27.14 22.12 -17.51
C ARG A 49 -27.84 20.80 -17.15
N ARG A 50 -27.36 20.06 -16.13
CA ARG A 50 -28.03 18.86 -15.63
C ARG A 50 -27.73 18.56 -14.15
N ASP A 51 -28.82 18.52 -13.40
CA ASP A 51 -29.11 17.76 -12.17
C ASP A 51 -28.38 18.10 -10.85
N ARG A 52 -29.10 18.81 -9.96
CA ARG A 52 -28.71 19.09 -8.56
C ARG A 52 -28.99 17.91 -7.59
N GLY A 53 -29.71 16.87 -8.01
CA GLY A 53 -30.12 15.75 -7.13
C GLY A 53 -28.99 14.82 -6.69
N ARG A 54 -27.86 14.79 -7.39
CA ARG A 54 -26.74 13.85 -7.14
C ARG A 54 -25.95 14.15 -5.86
N VAL A 55 -25.76 15.43 -5.52
CA VAL A 55 -24.98 15.82 -4.35
C VAL A 55 -25.72 15.46 -3.05
N ARG A 56 -27.05 15.64 -3.02
CA ARG A 56 -27.87 15.25 -1.87
C ARG A 56 -27.83 13.74 -1.60
N GLY A 57 -27.91 12.93 -2.65
CA GLY A 57 -27.77 11.46 -2.53
C GLY A 57 -26.38 11.02 -2.09
N ALA A 58 -25.32 11.67 -2.58
CA ALA A 58 -23.96 11.41 -2.13
C ALA A 58 -23.77 11.77 -0.65
N TRP A 59 -24.35 12.88 -0.20
CA TRP A 59 -24.31 13.30 1.20
C TRP A 59 -24.98 12.30 2.13
N SER A 60 -26.16 11.78 1.78
CA SER A 60 -26.86 10.78 2.60
C SER A 60 -26.08 9.48 2.77
N LEU A 61 -25.23 9.12 1.81
CA LEU A 61 -24.34 7.96 1.89
C LEU A 61 -23.03 8.27 2.65
N THR A 62 -22.54 9.50 2.53
CA THR A 62 -21.25 9.92 3.09
C THR A 62 -21.32 10.17 4.59
N TRP A 63 -22.38 10.81 5.08
CA TRP A 63 -22.47 11.21 6.50
C TRP A 63 -22.43 10.02 7.48
N PRO A 64 -23.16 8.90 7.27
CA PRO A 64 -23.12 7.77 8.20
C PRO A 64 -21.75 7.09 8.16
N ALA A 65 -21.15 7.01 6.97
CA ALA A 65 -19.80 6.46 6.80
C ALA A 65 -18.76 7.34 7.51
N LEU A 66 -18.90 8.67 7.44
CA LEU A 66 -18.05 9.62 8.15
C LEU A 66 -18.21 9.50 9.66
N ALA A 67 -19.43 9.31 10.17
CA ALA A 67 -19.68 9.08 11.59
C ALA A 67 -19.04 7.76 12.07
N VAL A 68 -19.16 6.68 11.29
CA VAL A 68 -18.50 5.40 11.59
C VAL A 68 -16.98 5.53 11.54
N TYR A 69 -16.44 6.26 10.57
CA TYR A 69 -15.01 6.52 10.43
C TYR A 69 -14.48 7.34 11.61
N ALA A 70 -15.03 8.52 11.87
CA ALA A 70 -14.60 9.39 12.96
C ALA A 70 -14.77 8.70 14.33
N GLY A 71 -15.93 8.11 14.59
CA GLY A 71 -16.20 7.40 15.84
C GLY A 71 -15.28 6.19 16.02
N GLY A 72 -14.98 5.45 14.96
CA GLY A 72 -14.06 4.31 15.04
C GLY A 72 -12.60 4.71 15.21
N VAL A 73 -12.14 5.79 14.56
CA VAL A 73 -10.78 6.34 14.79
C VAL A 73 -10.63 6.81 16.24
N ILE A 74 -11.61 7.57 16.75
CA ILE A 74 -11.59 8.04 18.14
C ILE A 74 -11.60 6.87 19.12
N ALA A 75 -12.55 5.93 18.96
CA ALA A 75 -12.63 4.77 19.84
C ALA A 75 -11.36 3.89 19.76
N GLY A 76 -10.79 3.70 18.57
CA GLY A 76 -9.54 2.96 18.41
C GLY A 76 -8.34 3.65 19.05
N ALA A 77 -8.25 4.98 18.95
CA ALA A 77 -7.22 5.78 19.62
C ALA A 77 -7.36 5.71 21.16
N LEU A 78 -8.59 5.74 21.68
CA LEU A 78 -8.86 5.56 23.11
C LEU A 78 -8.46 4.17 23.61
N LEU A 79 -8.76 3.12 22.83
CA LEU A 79 -8.32 1.76 23.16
C LEU A 79 -6.79 1.61 23.15
N ALA A 80 -6.09 2.37 22.30
CA ALA A 80 -4.64 2.40 22.23
C ALA A 80 -4.00 3.50 23.11
N ALA A 81 -4.78 4.21 23.93
CA ALA A 81 -4.31 5.32 24.76
C ALA A 81 -3.14 4.95 25.70
N PRO A 82 -3.09 3.75 26.32
CA PRO A 82 -1.94 3.36 27.15
C PRO A 82 -0.59 3.40 26.42
N GLN A 83 -0.58 3.22 25.10
CA GLN A 83 0.63 3.38 24.27
C GLN A 83 0.76 4.81 23.72
N LEU A 84 -0.34 5.41 23.26
CA LEU A 84 -0.31 6.72 22.60
C LEU A 84 0.07 7.85 23.56
N LEU A 85 -0.43 7.85 24.81
CA LEU A 85 -0.16 8.93 25.76
C LEU A 85 1.34 9.06 26.08
N PRO A 86 2.06 8.00 26.50
CA PRO A 86 3.51 8.10 26.71
C PRO A 86 4.28 8.44 25.42
N THR A 87 3.79 7.97 24.27
CA THR A 87 4.41 8.29 22.97
C THR A 87 4.31 9.78 22.66
N LEU A 88 3.17 10.42 22.95
CA LEU A 88 2.97 11.85 22.74
C LEU A 88 3.85 12.68 23.69
N GLU A 89 3.93 12.30 24.96
CA GLU A 89 4.81 12.94 25.95
C GLU A 89 6.28 12.88 25.52
N LEU A 90 6.75 11.71 25.11
CA LEU A 90 8.13 11.53 24.67
C LEU A 90 8.41 12.22 23.33
N SER A 91 7.44 12.23 22.40
CA SER A 91 7.57 12.90 21.10
C SER A 91 7.74 14.42 21.25
N ALA A 92 7.14 15.02 22.28
CA ALA A 92 7.29 16.44 22.57
C ALA A 92 8.72 16.81 23.04
N LEU A 93 9.44 15.85 23.63
CA LEU A 93 10.82 16.01 24.08
C LEU A 93 11.86 15.63 23.01
N GLY A 94 11.42 15.03 21.90
CA GLY A 94 12.30 14.59 20.83
C GLY A 94 12.79 15.74 19.94
N LEU A 95 13.86 15.47 19.19
CA LEU A 95 14.45 16.38 18.20
C LEU A 95 13.50 16.81 17.06
N ARG A 96 12.27 16.30 17.04
CA ARG A 96 11.25 16.47 15.99
C ARG A 96 9.94 17.05 16.51
N SER A 97 9.95 17.69 17.68
CA SER A 97 8.74 18.24 18.32
C SER A 97 8.01 19.28 17.47
N GLY A 98 8.70 19.96 16.54
CA GLY A 98 8.13 20.91 15.58
C GLY A 98 7.77 20.34 14.20
N GLY A 99 7.80 19.02 14.02
CA GLY A 99 7.65 18.38 12.72
C GLY A 99 8.93 18.41 11.88
N LEU A 100 8.87 17.82 10.68
CA LEU A 100 9.99 17.79 9.73
C LEU A 100 9.90 18.97 8.77
N GLY A 101 11.06 19.51 8.38
CA GLY A 101 11.12 20.45 7.26
C GLY A 101 10.68 19.76 5.96
N TYR A 102 10.15 20.52 4.99
CA TYR A 102 9.64 19.93 3.74
C TYR A 102 10.68 19.07 3.00
N GLY A 103 11.96 19.45 3.02
CA GLY A 103 13.03 18.67 2.41
C GLY A 103 13.21 17.29 3.05
N GLU A 104 13.04 17.19 4.37
CA GLU A 104 13.12 15.94 5.13
C GLU A 104 11.86 15.10 4.96
N ALA A 105 10.67 15.70 5.09
CA ALA A 105 9.38 15.05 4.89
C ALA A 105 9.24 14.47 3.47
N SER A 106 9.74 15.20 2.47
CA SER A 106 9.79 14.76 1.08
C SER A 106 11.07 14.01 0.70
N SER A 107 11.93 13.64 1.66
CA SER A 107 13.06 12.75 1.38
C SER A 107 12.54 11.37 0.96
N PHE A 108 13.25 10.67 0.07
CA PHE A 108 12.79 9.40 -0.51
C PHE A 108 11.48 9.51 -1.32
N SER A 109 11.32 10.63 -2.04
CA SER A 109 10.26 10.79 -3.04
C SER A 109 10.56 9.96 -4.29
N LEU A 110 9.56 9.27 -4.85
CA LEU A 110 9.71 8.54 -6.10
C LEU A 110 9.98 9.51 -7.25
N LYS A 111 11.12 9.37 -7.93
CA LYS A 111 11.38 10.15 -9.15
C LYS A 111 10.50 9.62 -10.27
N PRO A 112 9.78 10.46 -11.03
CA PRO A 112 8.88 10.01 -12.10
C PRO A 112 9.54 9.06 -13.11
N LEU A 113 10.80 9.32 -13.46
CA LEU A 113 11.58 8.50 -14.40
C LEU A 113 11.94 7.10 -13.86
N GLN A 114 11.84 6.88 -12.55
CA GLN A 114 12.13 5.58 -11.92
C GLN A 114 10.88 4.69 -11.78
N LEU A 115 9.71 5.17 -12.22
CA LEU A 115 8.44 4.45 -12.05
C LEU A 115 8.46 3.04 -12.67
N ALA A 116 9.13 2.85 -13.80
CA ALA A 116 9.26 1.53 -14.42
C ALA A 116 10.01 0.54 -13.51
N TRP A 117 11.09 0.98 -12.85
CA TRP A 117 11.87 0.17 -11.90
C TRP A 117 11.11 -0.16 -10.62
N THR A 118 10.15 0.69 -10.27
CA THR A 118 9.25 0.50 -9.13
C THR A 118 8.16 -0.54 -9.44
N LEU A 119 7.64 -0.53 -10.67
CA LEU A 119 6.46 -1.30 -11.08
C LEU A 119 6.77 -2.58 -11.82
N LEU A 120 8.01 -2.79 -12.27
CA LEU A 120 8.42 -3.98 -13.00
C LEU A 120 9.55 -4.68 -12.26
N PRO A 121 9.64 -6.01 -12.36
CA PRO A 121 10.73 -6.75 -11.73
C PRO A 121 12.00 -6.52 -12.53
N THR A 122 13.13 -6.46 -11.84
CA THR A 122 14.44 -6.51 -12.49
C THR A 122 14.94 -7.94 -12.64
N TYR A 123 14.33 -8.91 -11.94
CA TYR A 123 14.82 -10.29 -11.82
C TYR A 123 16.32 -10.37 -11.48
N GLY A 124 16.84 -9.39 -10.71
CA GLY A 124 18.25 -9.31 -10.33
C GLY A 124 19.19 -8.82 -11.44
N LEU A 125 18.66 -8.42 -12.60
CA LEU A 125 19.44 -7.91 -13.74
C LEU A 125 19.96 -6.49 -13.53
N ALA A 126 19.38 -5.75 -12.59
CA ALA A 126 19.79 -4.38 -12.27
C ALA A 126 19.97 -4.21 -10.76
N ASP A 127 21.01 -3.46 -10.38
CA ASP A 127 21.24 -3.05 -9.01
C ASP A 127 20.29 -1.91 -8.63
N LEU A 128 19.24 -2.24 -7.89
CA LEU A 128 18.23 -1.28 -7.47
C LEU A 128 18.78 -0.23 -6.50
N SER A 129 19.85 -0.52 -5.76
CA SER A 129 20.48 0.48 -4.89
C SER A 129 21.12 1.59 -5.70
N ALA A 130 21.76 1.24 -6.82
CA ALA A 130 22.32 2.19 -7.77
C ALA A 130 21.21 2.93 -8.55
N VAL A 131 20.17 2.23 -9.00
CA VAL A 131 19.05 2.83 -9.75
C VAL A 131 18.32 3.89 -8.92
N PHE A 132 18.04 3.59 -7.65
CA PHE A 132 17.33 4.50 -6.75
C PHE A 132 18.26 5.45 -5.97
N ASP A 133 19.58 5.28 -6.12
CA ASP A 133 20.62 6.08 -5.44
C ASP A 133 20.46 6.05 -3.90
N THR A 134 20.16 4.87 -3.36
CA THR A 134 19.99 4.67 -1.92
C THR A 134 20.03 3.20 -1.52
N PRO A 135 20.64 2.84 -0.37
CA PRO A 135 20.50 1.50 0.20
C PRO A 135 19.06 1.20 0.65
N GLY A 136 18.23 2.22 0.88
CA GLY A 136 16.81 2.09 1.21
C GLY A 136 15.91 1.82 -0.01
N TYR A 137 16.45 1.26 -1.10
CA TYR A 137 15.73 1.10 -2.37
C TYR A 137 14.45 0.25 -2.23
N THR A 138 14.36 -0.60 -1.20
CA THR A 138 13.18 -1.44 -0.96
C THR A 138 11.90 -0.64 -0.72
N GLU A 139 12.01 0.60 -0.26
CA GLU A 139 10.88 1.53 -0.12
C GLU A 139 10.25 1.87 -1.49
N PHE A 140 11.02 1.71 -2.57
CA PHE A 140 10.59 2.04 -3.93
C PHE A 140 10.07 0.84 -4.74
N VAL A 141 10.14 -0.37 -4.20
CA VAL A 141 9.70 -1.58 -4.90
C VAL A 141 8.22 -1.82 -4.61
N ALA A 142 7.39 -1.66 -5.63
CA ALA A 142 5.93 -1.82 -5.53
C ALA A 142 5.41 -2.83 -6.56
N TYR A 143 6.22 -3.83 -6.89
CA TYR A 143 5.88 -4.80 -7.92
C TYR A 143 4.77 -5.77 -7.47
N VAL A 144 3.75 -5.95 -8.30
CA VAL A 144 2.56 -6.79 -8.03
C VAL A 144 2.44 -8.01 -8.95
N GLY A 145 3.50 -8.32 -9.68
CA GLY A 145 3.57 -9.45 -10.60
C GLY A 145 3.07 -9.12 -12.01
N VAL A 146 3.64 -9.71 -13.07
CA VAL A 146 3.24 -9.45 -14.48
C VAL A 146 1.79 -9.88 -14.68
N VAL A 147 1.44 -11.05 -14.14
CA VAL A 147 0.07 -11.57 -14.18
C VAL A 147 -0.88 -10.66 -13.40
N GLY A 148 -0.45 -10.19 -12.21
CA GLY A 148 -1.21 -9.24 -11.39
C GLY A 148 -1.43 -7.90 -12.10
N LEU A 149 -0.40 -7.35 -12.76
CA LEU A 149 -0.49 -6.14 -13.57
C LEU A 149 -1.43 -6.32 -14.76
N ALA A 150 -1.33 -7.44 -15.48
CA ALA A 150 -2.20 -7.73 -16.62
C ALA A 150 -3.66 -7.85 -16.20
N LEU A 151 -3.95 -8.60 -15.12
CA LEU A 151 -5.28 -8.70 -14.54
C LEU A 151 -5.77 -7.35 -14.01
N GLY A 152 -4.88 -6.57 -13.39
CA GLY A 152 -5.16 -5.21 -12.92
C GLY A 152 -5.57 -4.28 -14.06
N ALA A 153 -4.87 -4.32 -15.18
CA ALA A 153 -5.21 -3.57 -16.39
C ALA A 153 -6.57 -4.00 -16.96
N ILE A 154 -6.85 -5.30 -17.00
CA ILE A 154 -8.18 -5.82 -17.40
C ILE A 154 -9.27 -5.30 -16.46
N GLY A 155 -9.06 -5.35 -15.14
CA GLY A 155 -10.00 -4.84 -14.15
C GLY A 155 -10.21 -3.32 -14.25
N ALA A 156 -9.14 -2.57 -14.53
CA ALA A 156 -9.19 -1.13 -14.76
C ALA A 156 -9.98 -0.76 -16.02
N TRP A 157 -9.83 -1.51 -17.12
CA TRP A 157 -10.49 -1.21 -18.40
C TRP A 157 -11.89 -1.80 -18.53
N ARG A 158 -12.09 -3.04 -18.09
CA ARG A 158 -13.32 -3.81 -18.32
C ARG A 158 -14.21 -3.93 -17.08
N GLY A 159 -13.62 -3.77 -15.89
CA GLY A 159 -14.34 -3.86 -14.64
C GLY A 159 -15.41 -2.78 -14.47
N ARG A 160 -16.31 -2.99 -13.52
CA ARG A 160 -17.37 -2.06 -13.15
C ARG A 160 -17.62 -2.12 -11.64
N GLY A 161 -18.32 -1.11 -11.12
CA GLY A 161 -18.76 -1.09 -9.72
C GLY A 161 -17.72 -0.56 -8.72
N PRO A 162 -18.03 -0.67 -7.42
CA PRO A 162 -17.26 -0.01 -6.35
C PRO A 162 -15.85 -0.57 -6.20
N ALA A 163 -15.62 -1.86 -6.42
CA ALA A 163 -14.29 -2.46 -6.34
C ALA A 163 -13.31 -1.87 -7.37
N ARG A 164 -13.78 -1.62 -8.60
CA ARG A 164 -12.98 -0.93 -9.61
C ARG A 164 -12.69 0.52 -9.20
N ALA A 165 -13.69 1.24 -8.69
CA ALA A 165 -13.52 2.62 -8.25
C ALA A 165 -12.50 2.71 -7.10
N PHE A 166 -12.61 1.81 -6.11
CA PHE A 166 -11.65 1.67 -5.02
C PHE A 166 -10.25 1.40 -5.56
N GLY A 167 -10.11 0.40 -6.43
CA GLY A 167 -8.82 0.00 -6.99
C GLY A 167 -8.15 1.12 -7.78
N LEU A 168 -8.89 1.84 -8.62
CA LEU A 168 -8.38 2.99 -9.38
C LEU A 168 -7.98 4.16 -8.47
N LEU A 169 -8.81 4.47 -7.46
CA LEU A 169 -8.53 5.54 -6.52
C LEU A 169 -7.26 5.24 -5.72
N PHE A 170 -7.14 4.05 -5.15
CA PHE A 170 -5.98 3.66 -4.33
C PHE A 170 -4.71 3.51 -5.17
N ALA A 171 -4.80 2.92 -6.37
CA ALA A 171 -3.71 2.84 -7.32
C ALA A 171 -3.19 4.23 -7.71
N GLY A 172 -4.11 5.12 -8.11
CA GLY A 172 -3.79 6.49 -8.49
C GLY A 172 -3.25 7.31 -7.33
N MET A 173 -3.92 7.28 -6.18
CA MET A 173 -3.51 8.02 -4.97
C MET A 173 -2.16 7.56 -4.46
N GLY A 174 -1.89 6.25 -4.42
CA GLY A 174 -0.60 5.71 -4.00
C GLY A 174 0.55 6.20 -4.86
N LEU A 175 0.42 6.10 -6.19
CA LEU A 175 1.44 6.60 -7.11
C LEU A 175 1.58 8.12 -7.05
N PHE A 176 0.46 8.83 -7.01
CA PHE A 176 0.42 10.29 -6.98
C PHE A 176 1.10 10.86 -5.73
N LEU A 177 0.82 10.31 -4.56
CA LEU A 177 1.45 10.75 -3.31
C LEU A 177 2.90 10.26 -3.19
N ALA A 178 3.24 9.11 -3.78
CA ALA A 178 4.61 8.60 -3.77
C ALA A 178 5.63 9.52 -4.48
N LEU A 179 5.18 10.33 -5.44
CA LEU A 179 5.99 11.33 -6.12
C LEU A 179 6.55 12.41 -5.17
N GLY A 180 5.93 12.64 -4.01
CA GLY A 180 6.41 13.55 -2.98
C GLY A 180 6.80 14.93 -3.54
N ARG A 181 8.08 15.29 -3.49
CA ARG A 181 8.60 16.58 -3.98
C ARG A 181 8.33 16.87 -5.46
N TRP A 182 8.11 15.83 -6.27
CA TRP A 182 7.79 15.96 -7.69
C TRP A 182 6.30 16.18 -7.95
N ASN A 183 5.49 16.28 -6.89
CA ASN A 183 4.06 16.53 -6.95
C ASN A 183 3.72 17.82 -6.18
N PRO A 184 3.30 18.91 -6.85
CA PRO A 184 2.98 20.17 -6.18
C PRO A 184 1.81 20.06 -5.19
N VAL A 185 0.90 19.10 -5.40
CA VAL A 185 -0.20 18.84 -4.44
C VAL A 185 0.34 18.27 -3.14
N TYR A 186 1.44 17.51 -3.17
CA TYR A 186 2.08 17.01 -1.95
C TYR A 186 2.60 18.15 -1.09
N PHE A 187 3.14 19.21 -1.71
CA PHE A 187 3.54 20.42 -0.97
C PHE A 187 2.34 21.10 -0.32
N LEU A 188 1.20 21.20 -1.02
CA LEU A 188 -0.02 21.75 -0.43
C LEU A 188 -0.53 20.91 0.76
N LEU A 189 -0.50 19.58 0.62
CA LEU A 189 -0.86 18.66 1.71
C LEU A 189 0.06 18.83 2.92
N TYR A 190 1.37 18.97 2.69
CA TYR A 190 2.35 19.28 3.73
C TYR A 190 2.03 20.58 4.48
N GLN A 191 1.56 21.62 3.78
CA GLN A 191 1.25 22.92 4.40
C GLN A 191 -0.08 22.93 5.17
N VAL A 192 -1.08 22.17 4.71
CA VAL A 192 -2.47 22.33 5.16
C VAL A 192 -3.00 21.14 5.95
N VAL A 193 -2.54 19.92 5.66
CA VAL A 193 -3.08 18.69 6.26
C VAL A 193 -2.17 18.23 7.40
N PRO A 194 -2.65 18.24 8.66
CA PRO A 194 -1.88 17.77 9.79
C PRO A 194 -1.37 16.34 9.59
N GLY A 195 -0.09 16.11 9.88
CA GLY A 195 0.54 14.80 9.81
C GLY A 195 1.45 14.57 8.60
N PHE A 196 1.32 15.35 7.53
CA PHE A 196 2.22 15.25 6.36
C PHE A 196 3.66 15.74 6.65
N ASP A 197 3.84 16.47 7.74
CA ASP A 197 5.11 16.93 8.30
C ASP A 197 5.72 15.97 9.32
N LEU A 198 4.99 14.92 9.75
CA LEU A 198 5.47 13.98 10.76
C LEU A 198 6.36 12.87 10.19
N PHE A 199 6.25 12.59 8.89
CA PHE A 199 6.85 11.41 8.27
C PHE A 199 7.69 11.74 7.04
N ARG A 200 8.76 10.96 6.86
CA ARG A 200 9.59 10.94 5.65
C ARG A 200 9.19 9.81 4.72
N ALA A 201 9.81 9.73 3.54
CA ALA A 201 9.63 8.66 2.56
C ALA A 201 8.22 8.58 1.96
N PRO A 202 7.86 9.56 1.10
CA PRO A 202 6.63 9.49 0.31
C PRO A 202 6.51 8.18 -0.50
N ALA A 203 7.61 7.54 -0.91
CA ALA A 203 7.57 6.24 -1.58
C ALA A 203 6.69 5.19 -0.87
N ARG A 204 6.54 5.24 0.46
CA ARG A 204 5.67 4.34 1.24
C ARG A 204 4.17 4.43 0.89
N TRP A 205 3.72 5.53 0.30
CA TRP A 205 2.36 5.66 -0.23
C TRP A 205 2.05 4.60 -1.30
N MET A 206 3.06 3.99 -1.91
CA MET A 206 2.89 2.89 -2.88
C MET A 206 2.29 1.61 -2.30
N MET A 207 2.21 1.47 -0.96
CA MET A 207 1.39 0.43 -0.35
C MET A 207 -0.09 0.55 -0.79
N LEU A 208 -0.60 1.77 -1.00
CA LEU A 208 -1.94 1.95 -1.55
C LEU A 208 -2.01 1.51 -3.00
N TYR A 209 -0.93 1.72 -3.75
CA TYR A 209 -0.83 1.24 -5.12
C TYR A 209 -0.93 -0.27 -5.19
N THR A 210 -0.16 -0.99 -4.36
CA THR A 210 -0.17 -2.46 -4.37
C THR A 210 -1.55 -3.01 -4.01
N VAL A 211 -2.20 -2.45 -2.99
CA VAL A 211 -3.58 -2.82 -2.62
C VAL A 211 -4.58 -2.48 -3.73
N GLY A 212 -4.48 -1.28 -4.32
CA GLY A 212 -5.36 -0.83 -5.39
C GLY A 212 -5.29 -1.74 -6.61
N VAL A 213 -4.07 -2.08 -7.05
CA VAL A 213 -3.87 -2.99 -8.19
C VAL A 213 -4.27 -4.42 -7.83
N ALA A 214 -4.06 -4.90 -6.61
CA ALA A 214 -4.55 -6.21 -6.19
C ALA A 214 -6.08 -6.32 -6.28
N VAL A 215 -6.81 -5.28 -5.86
CA VAL A 215 -8.27 -5.21 -6.03
C VAL A 215 -8.65 -5.17 -7.51
N LEU A 216 -7.97 -4.37 -8.33
CA LEU A 216 -8.20 -4.35 -9.77
C LEU A 216 -7.93 -5.70 -10.43
N ALA A 217 -6.89 -6.42 -9.99
CA ALA A 217 -6.58 -7.76 -10.47
C ALA A 217 -7.70 -8.74 -10.14
N GLY A 218 -8.26 -8.67 -8.92
CA GLY A 218 -9.45 -9.43 -8.54
C GLY A 218 -10.67 -9.12 -9.41
N VAL A 219 -10.90 -7.83 -9.72
CA VAL A 219 -11.97 -7.40 -10.65
C VAL A 219 -11.73 -7.93 -12.07
N GLY A 220 -10.48 -7.88 -12.56
CA GLY A 220 -10.12 -8.40 -13.87
C GLY A 220 -10.29 -9.90 -13.97
N LEU A 221 -9.87 -10.64 -12.94
CA LEU A 221 -10.10 -12.08 -12.83
C LEU A 221 -11.59 -12.40 -12.84
N ALA A 222 -12.39 -11.73 -12.00
CA ALA A 222 -13.84 -11.94 -11.96
C ALA A 222 -14.49 -11.71 -13.34
N TRP A 223 -14.07 -10.67 -14.07
CA TRP A 223 -14.54 -10.41 -15.42
C TRP A 223 -14.19 -11.52 -16.42
N LEU A 224 -12.97 -12.07 -16.35
CA LEU A 224 -12.55 -13.20 -17.20
C LEU A 224 -13.37 -14.47 -16.89
N LEU A 225 -13.54 -14.79 -15.61
CA LEU A 225 -14.28 -15.99 -15.20
C LEU A 225 -15.75 -15.93 -15.61
N GLN A 226 -16.37 -14.74 -15.56
CA GLN A 226 -17.74 -14.54 -16.06
C GLN A 226 -17.87 -14.81 -17.56
N ARG A 227 -16.81 -14.55 -18.35
CA ARG A 227 -16.79 -14.88 -19.78
C ARG A 227 -16.62 -16.38 -20.05
N LEU A 228 -15.84 -17.06 -19.21
CA LEU A 228 -15.57 -18.48 -19.34
C LEU A 228 -16.70 -19.35 -18.80
N GLY A 229 -17.47 -18.90 -17.81
CA GLY A 229 -18.43 -19.70 -17.05
C GLY A 229 -19.88 -19.69 -17.52
N GLN A 230 -20.15 -19.49 -18.82
CA GLN A 230 -21.54 -19.39 -19.32
C GLN A 230 -22.33 -20.72 -19.25
N ALA A 231 -21.64 -21.86 -19.19
CA ALA A 231 -22.26 -23.19 -18.99
C ALA A 231 -21.76 -23.89 -17.72
N ARG A 232 -22.61 -24.74 -17.10
CA ARG A 232 -22.29 -25.48 -15.84
C ARG A 232 -21.04 -26.36 -15.94
N SER A 233 -20.73 -26.90 -17.12
CA SER A 233 -19.49 -27.64 -17.41
C SER A 233 -18.24 -26.75 -17.37
N GLN A 234 -18.37 -25.47 -17.73
CA GLN A 234 -17.28 -24.50 -17.76
C GLN A 234 -16.95 -23.90 -16.38
N SER A 235 -17.78 -24.15 -15.36
CA SER A 235 -17.53 -23.68 -13.98
C SER A 235 -16.28 -24.33 -13.35
N ARG A 236 -16.05 -25.63 -13.58
CA ARG A 236 -14.81 -26.29 -13.12
C ARG A 236 -13.57 -25.75 -13.82
N MET A 237 -13.68 -25.47 -15.12
CA MET A 237 -12.61 -24.89 -15.92
C MET A 237 -12.29 -23.46 -15.47
N ALA A 238 -13.31 -22.65 -15.14
CA ALA A 238 -13.14 -21.31 -14.59
C ALA A 238 -12.39 -21.35 -13.24
N SER A 239 -12.79 -22.24 -12.33
CA SER A 239 -12.10 -22.42 -11.04
C SER A 239 -10.66 -22.89 -11.21
N ALA A 240 -10.40 -23.83 -12.13
CA ALA A 240 -9.04 -24.28 -12.44
C ALA A 240 -8.19 -23.14 -13.03
N ALA A 241 -8.73 -22.36 -13.97
CA ALA A 241 -8.04 -21.20 -14.54
C ALA A 241 -7.73 -20.14 -13.47
N ALA A 242 -8.65 -19.88 -12.55
CA ALA A 242 -8.42 -18.97 -11.43
C ALA A 242 -7.27 -19.48 -10.53
N ALA A 243 -7.28 -20.76 -10.15
CA ALA A 243 -6.23 -21.35 -9.34
C ALA A 243 -4.86 -21.29 -10.04
N ILE A 244 -4.81 -21.56 -11.35
CA ILE A 244 -3.58 -21.47 -12.16
C ILE A 244 -3.07 -20.03 -12.19
N LEU A 245 -3.93 -19.03 -12.40
CA LEU A 245 -3.52 -17.62 -12.43
C LEU A 245 -3.02 -17.14 -11.07
N ILE A 246 -3.67 -17.56 -9.98
CA ILE A 246 -3.22 -17.27 -8.62
C ILE A 246 -1.87 -17.93 -8.36
N ALA A 247 -1.70 -19.21 -8.70
CA ALA A 247 -0.45 -19.93 -8.54
C ALA A 247 0.68 -19.32 -9.39
N ALA A 248 0.40 -18.92 -10.63
CA ALA A 248 1.34 -18.24 -11.50
C ALA A 248 1.78 -16.89 -10.92
N THR A 249 0.83 -16.09 -10.40
CA THR A 249 1.15 -14.81 -9.74
C THR A 249 2.01 -15.05 -8.49
N ALA A 250 1.68 -16.03 -7.66
CA ALA A 250 2.42 -16.36 -6.45
C ALA A 250 3.85 -16.86 -6.78
N ALA A 251 3.98 -17.76 -7.77
CA ALA A 251 5.28 -18.27 -8.21
C ALA A 251 6.15 -17.16 -8.79
N GLU A 252 5.57 -16.27 -9.57
CA GLU A 252 6.28 -15.17 -10.22
C GLU A 252 6.74 -14.10 -9.20
N LEU A 253 5.88 -13.73 -8.24
CA LEU A 253 6.26 -12.89 -7.11
C LEU A 253 7.35 -13.53 -6.25
N LEU A 254 7.28 -14.85 -6.03
CA LEU A 254 8.32 -15.58 -5.30
C LEU A 254 9.66 -15.54 -6.06
N LEU A 255 9.65 -15.74 -7.38
CA LEU A 255 10.85 -15.65 -8.22
C LEU A 255 11.44 -14.24 -8.19
N ALA A 256 10.61 -13.20 -8.34
CA ALA A 256 11.04 -11.81 -8.26
C ALA A 256 11.64 -11.48 -6.88
N ALA A 257 11.01 -11.93 -5.80
CA ALA A 257 11.51 -11.74 -4.44
C ALA A 257 12.85 -12.47 -4.20
N ARG A 258 13.00 -13.69 -4.72
CA ARG A 258 14.25 -14.48 -4.65
C ARG A 258 15.39 -13.94 -5.51
N ALA A 259 15.08 -13.08 -6.49
CA ALA A 259 16.09 -12.42 -7.29
C ALA A 259 16.64 -11.14 -6.63
N LEU A 260 16.01 -10.64 -5.55
CA LEU A 260 16.51 -9.47 -4.84
C LEU A 260 17.83 -9.79 -4.10
N PRO A 261 18.81 -8.87 -4.14
CA PRO A 261 20.14 -9.07 -3.53
C PRO A 261 20.10 -9.52 -2.06
N HIS A 262 19.12 -9.06 -1.29
CA HIS A 262 19.00 -9.35 0.15
C HIS A 262 18.68 -10.82 0.47
N THR A 263 18.32 -11.63 -0.54
CA THR A 263 18.10 -13.08 -0.34
C THR A 263 19.39 -13.89 -0.43
N ARG A 264 20.49 -13.28 -0.88
CA ARG A 264 21.83 -13.87 -0.97
C ARG A 264 22.87 -12.91 -0.39
N PRO A 265 22.80 -12.60 0.91
CA PRO A 265 23.76 -11.68 1.52
C PRO A 265 25.17 -12.27 1.44
N THR A 266 26.12 -11.50 0.93
CA THR A 266 27.55 -11.83 1.00
C THR A 266 28.06 -11.68 2.44
N ALA A 267 29.18 -12.33 2.79
CA ALA A 267 29.75 -12.23 4.15
C ALA A 267 30.01 -10.78 4.62
N PRO A 268 30.46 -9.84 3.77
CA PRO A 268 30.50 -8.42 4.15
C PRO A 268 29.10 -7.82 4.36
N GLN A 269 28.15 -8.09 3.46
CA GLN A 269 26.76 -7.59 3.60
C GLN A 269 26.06 -8.15 4.85
N ALA A 270 26.41 -9.35 5.31
CA ALA A 270 25.92 -9.91 6.56
C ALA A 270 26.22 -9.03 7.79
N VAL A 271 27.32 -8.27 7.74
CA VAL A 271 27.82 -7.43 8.83
C VAL A 271 27.40 -5.98 8.64
N TYR A 272 27.45 -5.49 7.40
CA TYR A 272 27.26 -4.06 7.08
C TYR A 272 25.87 -3.69 6.56
N ASP A 273 25.05 -4.67 6.15
CA ASP A 273 23.73 -4.39 5.59
C ASP A 273 22.67 -4.21 6.70
N VAL A 274 21.63 -3.44 6.39
CA VAL A 274 20.59 -3.02 7.36
C VAL A 274 19.76 -4.22 7.86
N ARG A 275 19.85 -5.37 7.17
CA ARG A 275 19.15 -6.62 7.50
C ARG A 275 20.17 -7.76 7.66
N THR A 276 20.77 -7.87 8.83
CA THR A 276 21.72 -8.94 9.17
C THR A 276 21.05 -10.30 9.41
N ALA A 277 19.73 -10.32 9.69
CA ALA A 277 18.98 -11.52 10.07
C ALA A 277 18.99 -12.66 9.02
N PRO A 278 18.81 -12.42 7.70
CA PRO A 278 18.91 -13.49 6.70
C PRO A 278 20.30 -14.11 6.65
N ALA A 279 21.36 -13.30 6.81
CA ALA A 279 22.72 -13.80 6.83
C ALA A 279 22.99 -14.62 8.08
N HIS A 280 22.58 -14.13 9.25
CA HIS A 280 22.62 -14.90 10.51
C HIS A 280 21.92 -16.26 10.35
N LEU A 281 20.74 -16.31 9.74
CA LEU A 281 19.99 -17.56 9.55
C LEU A 281 20.66 -18.52 8.56
N LEU A 282 21.43 -18.00 7.60
CA LEU A 282 22.15 -18.80 6.60
C LEU A 282 23.51 -19.27 7.10
N THR A 283 24.14 -18.53 8.01
CA THR A 283 25.41 -18.89 8.65
C THR A 283 25.21 -19.59 10.00
N ASP A 284 23.96 -19.84 10.42
CA ASP A 284 23.62 -20.56 11.63
C ASP A 284 24.13 -22.02 11.54
N PRO A 285 25.13 -22.41 12.35
CA PRO A 285 25.71 -23.75 12.32
C PRO A 285 24.66 -24.85 12.54
N ALA A 286 23.61 -24.56 13.32
CA ALA A 286 22.53 -25.51 13.62
C ALA A 286 21.64 -25.82 12.41
N ARG A 287 21.62 -24.94 11.39
CA ARG A 287 20.89 -25.14 10.13
C ARG A 287 21.76 -25.66 9.00
N ALA A 288 23.06 -25.35 9.01
CA ALA A 288 24.02 -25.85 8.03
C ALA A 288 24.40 -27.32 8.27
N ALA A 289 24.19 -27.83 9.50
CA ALA A 289 24.40 -29.23 9.83
C ALA A 289 23.21 -30.10 9.39
N PHE A 290 23.32 -30.72 8.21
CA PHE A 290 22.59 -31.97 7.95
C PHE A 290 23.25 -33.09 8.77
N GLY A 291 22.84 -33.24 10.04
CA GLY A 291 23.32 -34.27 10.95
C GLY A 291 22.21 -34.71 11.91
N PRO A 292 22.18 -35.99 12.31
CA PRO A 292 21.00 -36.62 12.92
C PRO A 292 20.65 -35.99 14.26
N ALA A 293 19.36 -36.05 14.58
CA ALA A 293 18.75 -35.54 15.78
C ALA A 293 19.61 -35.71 17.06
N ALA A 294 19.57 -34.64 17.88
CA ALA A 294 19.88 -34.58 19.29
C ALA A 294 21.34 -34.85 19.74
N ALA A 295 22.00 -33.81 20.25
CA ALA A 295 22.99 -33.96 21.32
C ALA A 295 23.12 -32.67 22.14
N GLY A 296 22.72 -32.76 23.42
CA GLY A 296 23.46 -32.25 24.58
C GLY A 296 23.63 -30.74 24.80
N ARG A 297 22.85 -30.23 25.77
CA ARG A 297 23.21 -29.28 26.86
C ARG A 297 24.60 -28.62 26.79
N PHE A 298 24.65 -27.29 26.80
CA PHE A 298 24.73 -26.44 28.01
C PHE A 298 24.10 -25.07 27.72
#